data_AF-A0AAY5KGM7-F1
#
_entry.id   AF-A0AAY5KGM7-F1
#
_cell.length_a   1.000
_cell.length_b   1.000
_cell.length_c   1.000
_cell.angle_alpha   90.00
_cell.angle_beta   90.00
_cell.angle_gamma   90.00
#
_symmetry.space_group_name_H-M   'P 1'
#
loop_
_entity.id
_entity.type
_entity.pdbx_description
1 polymer ?
#
loop_
_entity_poly.entity_id
_entity_poly.type
_entity_poly.pdbx_seq_one_letter_code
_entity_poly.pdbx_strand_id
1 'polypeptide(L)'
;MWSDETKIELFDCAPLLKLLQQSEFRWPVLEGLGREWLWSQEQWDLLKTLALIRNQHGKSVLIRLFIAPDDKNSTHYIIKLDQASLFLSREDYITNTSSAQTYRSALLNLMVDIAVMLGAPQEAAETQMKDALTFETKLAKIVIPFENRTSENLYNRYTISRLQRSVPQFDWLSFITSIIDSADEGLSVSSSEPVIVRTPTYFKQLFKLLNTTEPRTVSNYVIWRTVFSRITSLSRRFLYRYLDFARVTTGTTSLTPRWDKCVNYIENTLVYATGRLFIDTHFQEDKKHMMEELIEGVRWAFINMLERENDWMDEPTRKKAIEKAHSVLAKVGYPQFILNDTYINEDIKQLVFSEDDYFGNVMQTLRFIAKSDIIWLRRGVPRTEQNVFLDSNCFFPGFPAGELQKPFFWGLDYPR
;
A
#
# COMPACT_ATOMS: atom_id res chain seq x y z
N MET A 1 -15.66 16.84 -10.52
CA MET A 1 -15.61 16.38 -9.11
C MET A 1 -14.21 16.53 -8.47
N TRP A 2 -13.15 15.92 -9.02
CA TRP A 2 -11.81 15.91 -8.37
C TRP A 2 -10.89 17.09 -8.73
N SER A 3 -11.28 17.89 -9.74
CA SER A 3 -10.47 18.92 -10.39
C SER A 3 -10.81 20.37 -9.99
N ASP A 4 -11.81 20.59 -9.13
CA ASP A 4 -12.16 21.95 -8.67
C ASP A 4 -11.12 22.43 -7.65
N GLU A 5 -10.16 23.21 -8.14
CA GLU A 5 -9.08 23.75 -7.30
C GLU A 5 -9.59 24.85 -6.38
N THR A 6 -10.62 25.62 -6.76
CA THR A 6 -11.08 26.78 -6.00
C THR A 6 -11.52 26.38 -4.60
N LYS A 7 -12.26 25.27 -4.47
CA LYS A 7 -12.69 24.76 -3.15
C LYS A 7 -11.55 24.19 -2.33
N ILE A 8 -10.60 23.49 -2.98
CA ILE A 8 -9.44 22.92 -2.30
C ILE A 8 -8.55 24.03 -1.74
N GLU A 9 -8.33 25.10 -2.51
CA GLU A 9 -7.62 26.28 -2.03
C GLU A 9 -8.39 27.00 -0.91
N LEU A 10 -9.72 27.07 -0.99
CA LEU A 10 -10.56 27.67 0.05
C LEU A 10 -10.48 26.91 1.39
N PHE A 11 -10.57 25.58 1.35
CA PHE A 11 -10.51 24.74 2.56
C PHE A 11 -9.07 24.53 3.07
N ASP A 12 -8.07 24.69 2.21
CA ASP A 12 -6.65 24.65 2.53
C ASP A 12 -6.23 23.39 3.32
N CYS A 13 -5.97 23.53 4.62
CA CYS A 13 -5.64 22.44 5.53
C CYS A 13 -6.74 22.11 6.54
N ALA A 14 -7.86 22.84 6.55
CA ALA A 14 -8.93 22.67 7.52
C ALA A 14 -9.47 21.22 7.61
N PRO A 15 -9.66 20.48 6.49
CA PRO A 15 -10.09 19.08 6.56
C PRO A 15 -9.07 18.17 7.29
N LEU A 16 -7.78 18.41 7.10
CA LEU A 16 -6.73 17.67 7.79
C LEU A 16 -6.66 18.06 9.26
N LEU A 17 -6.76 19.36 9.60
CA LEU A 17 -6.80 19.79 11.00
C LEU A 17 -7.98 19.17 11.74
N LYS A 18 -9.17 19.10 11.13
CA LYS A 18 -10.35 18.42 11.69
C LYS A 18 -10.09 16.94 11.98
N LEU A 19 -9.34 16.25 11.11
CA LEU A 19 -8.90 14.88 11.36
C LEU A 19 -7.95 14.82 12.56
N LEU A 20 -6.96 15.71 12.61
CA LEU A 20 -5.94 15.74 13.66
C LEU A 20 -6.48 16.18 15.03
N GLN A 21 -7.69 16.75 15.12
CA GLN A 21 -8.35 17.04 16.40
C GLN A 21 -8.88 15.78 17.11
N GLN A 22 -9.10 14.68 16.38
CA GLN A 22 -9.53 13.40 16.95
C GLN A 22 -8.45 12.85 17.88
N SER A 23 -8.84 12.37 19.07
CA SER A 23 -7.92 11.93 20.13
C SER A 23 -6.83 10.98 19.67
N GLU A 24 -7.17 10.05 18.79
CA GLU A 24 -6.28 9.01 18.26
C GLU A 24 -5.29 9.55 17.23
N PHE A 25 -5.61 10.69 16.60
CA PHE A 25 -4.79 11.31 15.55
C PHE A 25 -4.14 12.62 15.97
N ARG A 26 -4.31 13.06 17.23
CA ARG A 26 -3.68 14.28 17.74
C ARG A 26 -2.18 14.23 17.55
N TRP A 27 -1.68 15.19 16.78
CA TRP A 27 -0.27 15.31 16.51
C TRP A 27 0.40 16.13 17.63
N PRO A 28 1.29 15.55 18.46
CA PRO A 28 1.84 16.24 19.62
C PRO A 28 2.49 17.60 19.29
N VAL A 29 3.14 17.72 18.13
CA VAL A 29 3.79 18.96 17.69
C VAL A 29 2.81 20.14 17.53
N LEU A 30 1.50 19.90 17.40
CA LEU A 30 0.46 20.91 17.25
C LEU A 30 -0.17 21.37 18.57
N GLU A 31 0.29 20.89 19.73
CA GLU A 31 -0.30 21.23 21.04
C GLU A 31 -0.31 22.74 21.35
N GLY A 32 0.60 23.51 20.74
CA GLY A 32 0.67 24.96 20.87
C GLY A 32 -0.53 25.71 20.30
N LEU A 33 -1.40 25.05 19.53
CA LEU A 33 -2.61 25.65 18.96
C LEU A 33 -3.73 25.87 19.98
N GLY A 34 -3.67 25.22 21.15
CA GLY A 34 -4.63 25.45 22.23
C GLY A 34 -5.03 24.17 22.97
N ARG A 35 -5.94 24.30 23.94
CA ARG A 35 -6.32 23.21 24.86
C ARG A 35 -6.88 21.97 24.16
N GLU A 36 -7.57 22.15 23.04
CA GLU A 36 -8.15 21.05 22.24
C GLU A 36 -7.09 20.20 21.51
N TRP A 37 -5.86 20.71 21.40
CA TRP A 37 -4.72 20.06 20.75
C TRP A 37 -3.75 19.39 21.73
N LEU A 38 -4.03 19.48 23.04
CA LEU A 38 -3.19 18.87 24.07
C LEU A 38 -3.15 17.35 23.85
N TRP A 39 -1.93 16.85 23.67
CA TRP A 39 -1.64 15.43 23.59
C TRP A 39 -1.22 14.92 24.98
N SER A 40 -1.79 13.79 25.40
CA SER A 40 -1.44 13.10 26.64
C SER A 40 -1.08 11.66 26.32
N GLN A 41 -0.03 11.17 26.97
CA GLN A 41 0.39 9.79 26.85
C GLN A 41 -0.66 8.82 27.41
N GLU A 42 -1.39 9.18 28.47
CA GLU A 42 -2.40 8.30 29.07
C GLU A 42 -3.61 8.10 28.15
N GLN A 43 -3.91 9.08 27.30
CA GLN A 43 -5.05 9.04 26.37
C GLN A 43 -4.69 8.42 25.02
N TRP A 44 -3.40 8.27 24.72
CA TRP A 44 -2.94 7.79 23.43
C TRP A 44 -2.68 6.29 23.44
N ASP A 45 -3.49 5.56 22.68
CA ASP A 45 -3.32 4.12 22.44
C ASP A 45 -2.70 3.89 21.06
N LEU A 46 -1.44 3.44 21.04
CA LEU A 46 -0.72 3.11 19.81
C LEU A 46 -1.44 2.03 18.99
N LEU A 47 -1.92 0.95 19.64
CA LEU A 47 -2.58 -0.15 18.94
C LEU A 47 -3.84 0.35 18.23
N LYS A 48 -4.69 1.08 18.95
CA LYS A 48 -5.91 1.67 18.40
C LYS A 48 -5.57 2.62 17.26
N THR A 49 -4.57 3.46 17.43
CA THR A 49 -4.11 4.40 16.39
C THR A 49 -3.65 3.67 15.13
N LEU A 50 -2.82 2.62 15.25
CA LEU A 50 -2.35 1.84 14.10
C LEU A 50 -3.51 1.13 13.38
N ALA A 51 -4.47 0.57 14.12
CA ALA A 51 -5.66 -0.05 13.54
C ALA A 51 -6.53 0.99 12.80
N LEU A 52 -6.76 2.17 13.38
CA LEU A 52 -7.50 3.24 12.73
C LEU A 52 -6.80 3.79 11.50
N ILE A 53 -5.46 3.94 11.50
CA ILE A 53 -4.70 4.32 10.30
C ILE A 53 -4.92 3.28 9.19
N ARG A 54 -4.86 1.98 9.52
CA ARG A 54 -5.09 0.90 8.55
C ARG A 54 -6.52 0.86 8.03
N ASN A 55 -7.51 1.05 8.90
CA ASN A 55 -8.93 0.94 8.55
C ASN A 55 -9.47 2.19 7.85
N GLN A 56 -8.98 3.38 8.24
CA GLN A 56 -9.53 4.65 7.75
C GLN A 56 -8.69 5.32 6.67
N HIS A 57 -7.38 5.06 6.61
CA HIS A 57 -6.47 5.72 5.67
C HIS A 57 -5.85 4.77 4.64
N GLY A 58 -6.15 3.46 4.73
CA GLY A 58 -5.56 2.46 3.83
C GLY A 58 -4.03 2.43 3.90
N LYS A 59 -3.45 2.79 5.06
CA LYS A 59 -2.00 2.85 5.28
C LYS A 59 -1.59 1.96 6.43
N SER A 60 -0.38 1.43 6.36
CA SER A 60 0.24 0.68 7.44
C SER A 60 1.45 1.44 7.95
N VAL A 61 1.57 1.54 9.28
CA VAL A 61 2.66 2.22 9.97
C VAL A 61 3.20 1.28 11.03
N LEU A 62 4.52 1.07 11.06
CA LEU A 62 5.23 0.07 11.88
C LEU A 62 4.86 -1.40 11.55
N ILE A 63 3.57 -1.74 11.54
CA ILE A 63 3.06 -3.09 11.30
C ILE A 63 2.15 -3.05 10.07
N ARG A 64 2.45 -3.89 9.09
CA ARG A 64 1.60 -4.12 7.93
C ARG A 64 0.81 -5.41 8.12
N LEU A 65 -0.51 -5.30 8.19
CA LEU A 65 -1.44 -6.42 8.13
C LEU A 65 -2.16 -6.39 6.78
N PHE A 66 -2.16 -7.52 6.11
CA PHE A 66 -2.94 -7.72 4.88
C PHE A 66 -3.37 -9.18 4.75
N ILE A 67 -4.41 -9.42 3.96
CA ILE A 67 -4.88 -10.75 3.64
C ILE A 67 -4.50 -11.10 2.21
N ALA A 68 -3.89 -12.27 2.02
CA ALA A 68 -3.39 -12.73 0.74
C ALA A 68 -3.40 -14.27 0.69
N PRO A 69 -3.30 -14.89 -0.48
CA PRO A 69 -3.20 -16.35 -0.60
C PRO A 69 -2.05 -16.93 0.24
N ASP A 70 -2.26 -18.07 0.89
CA ASP A 70 -1.22 -18.77 1.64
C ASP A 70 -0.15 -19.30 0.66
N ASP A 71 1.12 -18.94 0.91
CA ASP A 71 2.24 -19.26 0.02
C ASP A 71 2.48 -20.78 -0.12
N LYS A 72 2.04 -21.58 0.87
CA LYS A 72 2.08 -23.05 0.83
C LYS A 72 0.72 -23.69 0.57
N ASN A 73 -0.35 -22.92 0.56
CA ASN A 73 -1.69 -23.38 0.21
C ASN A 73 -2.49 -22.31 -0.54
N SER A 74 -2.22 -22.19 -1.83
CA SER A 74 -2.75 -21.12 -2.69
C SER A 74 -4.27 -21.18 -2.93
N THR A 75 -5.00 -22.13 -2.35
CA THR A 75 -6.48 -22.18 -2.45
C THR A 75 -7.18 -21.39 -1.35
N HIS A 76 -6.46 -20.93 -0.32
CA HIS A 76 -7.05 -20.18 0.80
C HIS A 76 -6.29 -18.89 1.08
N TYR A 77 -7.04 -17.89 1.54
CA TYR A 77 -6.49 -16.65 2.06
C TYR A 77 -6.08 -16.82 3.53
N ILE A 78 -5.01 -16.14 3.92
CA ILE A 78 -4.48 -16.12 5.29
C ILE A 78 -4.05 -14.71 5.67
N ILE A 79 -4.15 -14.38 6.96
CA ILE A 79 -3.65 -13.11 7.49
C ILE A 79 -2.12 -13.14 7.49
N LYS A 80 -1.51 -12.13 6.87
CA LYS A 80 -0.06 -11.93 6.82
C LYS A 80 0.32 -10.66 7.59
N LEU A 81 1.36 -10.76 8.41
CA LEU A 81 1.96 -9.66 9.17
C LEU A 81 3.38 -9.40 8.67
N ASP A 82 3.70 -8.18 8.32
CA ASP A 82 4.99 -7.77 7.77
C ASP A 82 5.45 -6.43 8.35
N GLN A 83 6.72 -6.09 8.14
CA GLN A 83 7.23 -4.75 8.40
C GLN A 83 6.55 -3.73 7.48
N ALA A 84 6.21 -2.56 8.02
CA ALA A 84 5.71 -1.45 7.20
C ALA A 84 6.85 -0.77 6.41
N SER A 85 6.49 -0.09 5.32
CA SER A 85 7.44 0.71 4.51
C SER A 85 7.91 1.95 5.26
N LEU A 86 9.16 2.37 5.01
CA LEU A 86 9.75 3.63 5.45
C LEU A 86 9.36 4.79 4.49
N PHE A 87 9.83 6.02 4.73
CA PHE A 87 9.67 7.11 3.74
C PHE A 87 10.69 7.04 2.62
N LEU A 88 11.97 6.96 3.00
CA LEU A 88 13.07 6.75 2.06
C LEU A 88 13.41 5.26 1.98
N SER A 89 14.30 4.89 1.05
CA SER A 89 14.84 3.53 1.07
C SER A 89 15.61 3.30 2.37
N ARG A 90 15.72 2.04 2.81
CA ARG A 90 16.49 1.68 4.00
C ARG A 90 17.93 2.24 3.94
N GLU A 91 18.52 2.19 2.76
CA GLU A 91 19.93 2.57 2.57
C GLU A 91 20.14 4.07 2.62
N ASP A 92 19.13 4.87 2.27
CA ASP A 92 19.15 6.33 2.46
C ASP A 92 19.18 6.73 3.94
N TYR A 93 18.77 5.84 4.86
CA TYR A 93 18.88 6.08 6.30
C TYR A 93 20.20 5.63 6.89
N ILE A 94 20.68 4.45 6.48
CA ILE A 94 21.78 3.78 7.18
C ILE A 94 23.15 4.04 6.56
N THR A 95 23.21 4.47 5.30
CA THR A 95 24.46 4.84 4.65
C THR A 95 24.82 6.30 4.93
N ASN A 96 26.11 6.62 4.80
CA ASN A 96 26.62 7.98 5.00
C ASN A 96 27.04 8.63 3.67
N THR A 97 26.39 8.26 2.57
CA THR A 97 26.63 8.90 1.27
C THR A 97 26.08 10.32 1.27
N SER A 98 26.63 11.19 0.41
CA SER A 98 26.15 12.56 0.26
C SER A 98 24.67 12.62 -0.13
N SER A 99 24.22 11.74 -1.05
CA SER A 99 22.81 11.63 -1.43
C SER A 99 21.92 11.21 -0.26
N ALA A 100 22.31 10.19 0.52
CA ALA A 100 21.55 9.72 1.68
C ALA A 100 21.42 10.82 2.77
N GLN A 101 22.48 11.58 3.02
CA GLN A 101 22.43 12.75 3.91
C GLN A 101 21.48 13.83 3.36
N THR A 102 21.56 14.11 2.06
CA THR A 102 20.73 15.12 1.40
C THR A 102 19.25 14.75 1.46
N TYR A 103 18.90 13.48 1.23
CA TYR A 103 17.52 12.99 1.29
C TYR A 103 16.94 13.04 2.71
N ARG A 104 17.73 12.67 3.73
CA ARG A 104 17.32 12.80 5.14
C ARG A 104 17.11 14.25 5.54
N SER A 105 17.98 15.16 5.13
CA SER A 105 17.82 16.60 5.38
C SER A 105 16.59 17.17 4.68
N ALA A 106 16.33 16.77 3.43
CA ALA A 106 15.13 17.19 2.71
C ALA A 106 13.85 16.66 3.37
N LEU A 107 13.86 15.41 3.85
CA LEU A 107 12.73 14.85 4.61
C LEU A 107 12.50 15.61 5.91
N LEU A 108 13.56 15.93 6.67
CA LEU A 108 13.44 16.72 7.90
C LEU A 108 12.84 18.09 7.63
N ASN A 109 13.32 18.79 6.61
CA ASN A 109 12.79 20.10 6.24
C ASN A 109 11.31 20.02 5.91
N LEU A 110 10.89 19.03 5.09
CA LEU A 110 9.48 18.82 4.79
C LEU A 110 8.65 18.54 6.06
N MET A 111 9.15 17.71 6.97
CA MET A 111 8.47 17.43 8.24
C MET A 111 8.22 18.70 9.05
N VAL A 112 9.26 19.53 9.21
CA VAL A 112 9.21 20.80 9.95
C VAL A 112 8.27 21.78 9.27
N ASP A 113 8.44 22.01 7.97
CA ASP A 113 7.62 22.96 7.22
C ASP A 113 6.14 22.63 7.30
N ILE A 114 5.79 21.35 7.14
CA ILE A 114 4.38 20.91 7.16
C ILE A 114 3.80 21.09 8.56
N ALA A 115 4.55 20.78 9.62
CA ALA A 115 4.11 21.03 10.99
C ALA A 115 3.86 22.53 11.24
N VAL A 116 4.78 23.40 10.80
CA VAL A 116 4.66 24.87 10.93
C VAL A 116 3.52 25.42 10.08
N MET A 117 3.34 24.92 8.85
CA MET A 117 2.24 25.28 7.97
C MET A 117 0.86 24.88 8.50
N LEU A 118 0.82 23.89 9.40
CA LEU A 118 -0.35 23.47 10.16
C LEU A 118 -0.46 24.18 11.52
N GLY A 119 0.48 25.05 11.86
CA GLY A 119 0.44 25.96 13.00
C GLY A 119 1.29 25.56 14.21
N ALA A 120 2.20 24.59 14.08
CA ALA A 120 3.19 24.31 15.12
C ALA A 120 4.17 25.49 15.31
N PRO A 121 4.63 25.76 16.55
CA PRO A 121 5.78 26.63 16.78
C PRO A 121 7.04 26.09 16.09
N GLN A 122 7.82 26.96 15.43
CA GLN A 122 9.02 26.59 14.68
C GLN A 122 10.00 25.74 15.50
N GLU A 123 10.37 26.20 16.68
CA GLU A 123 11.34 25.52 17.55
C GLU A 123 10.87 24.13 18.00
N ALA A 124 9.58 24.01 18.32
CA ALA A 124 8.94 22.74 18.67
C ALA A 124 8.92 21.78 17.48
N ALA A 125 8.62 22.28 16.28
CA ALA A 125 8.63 21.49 15.05
C ALA A 125 10.04 20.96 14.73
N GLU A 126 11.06 21.80 14.79
CA GLU A 126 12.45 21.41 14.53
C GLU A 126 12.93 20.29 15.46
N THR A 127 12.66 20.42 16.75
CA THR A 127 13.09 19.44 17.74
C THR A 127 12.31 18.13 17.59
N GLN A 128 10.98 18.19 17.59
CA GLN A 128 10.14 16.99 17.57
C GLN A 128 10.24 16.22 16.24
N MET A 129 10.40 16.91 15.10
CA MET A 129 10.56 16.24 13.81
C MET A 129 11.94 15.62 13.65
N LYS A 130 12.98 16.23 14.24
CA LYS A 130 14.32 15.62 14.31
C LYS A 130 14.32 14.35 15.15
N ASP A 131 13.58 14.32 16.25
CA ASP A 131 13.42 13.12 17.07
C ASP A 131 12.65 12.03 16.31
N ALA A 132 11.58 12.39 15.61
CA ALA A 132 10.83 11.46 14.76
C ALA A 132 11.68 10.89 13.62
N LEU A 133 12.51 11.70 12.95
CA LEU A 133 13.45 11.22 11.93
C LEU A 133 14.54 10.33 12.52
N THR A 134 15.04 10.65 13.72
CA THR A 134 16.00 9.82 14.44
C THR A 134 15.40 8.46 14.80
N PHE A 135 14.13 8.44 15.22
CA PHE A 135 13.38 7.21 15.45
C PHE A 135 13.23 6.39 14.17
N GLU A 136 12.83 6.99 13.05
CA GLU A 136 12.73 6.27 11.77
C GLU A 136 14.10 5.76 11.29
N THR A 137 15.18 6.49 11.56
CA THR A 137 16.55 6.02 11.27
C THR A 137 16.92 4.77 12.10
N LYS A 138 16.50 4.71 13.38
CA LYS A 138 16.65 3.50 14.21
C LYS A 138 15.76 2.36 13.69
N LEU A 139 14.54 2.69 13.25
CA LEU A 139 13.62 1.74 12.62
C LEU A 139 14.23 1.12 11.35
N ALA A 140 14.85 1.93 10.48
CA ALA A 140 15.48 1.48 9.25
C ALA A 140 16.59 0.44 9.49
N LYS A 141 17.33 0.55 10.60
CA LYS A 141 18.37 -0.42 10.97
C LYS A 141 17.81 -1.81 11.30
N ILE A 142 16.56 -1.90 11.76
CA ILE A 142 15.93 -3.17 12.16
C ILE A 142 15.02 -3.76 11.06
N VAL A 143 14.65 -2.97 10.06
CA VAL A 143 13.94 -3.40 8.85
C VAL A 143 14.79 -4.43 8.11
N ILE A 144 14.18 -5.56 7.75
CA ILE A 144 14.83 -6.62 6.99
C ILE A 144 15.05 -6.12 5.55
N PRO A 145 16.29 -6.15 5.03
CA PRO A 145 16.60 -5.66 3.69
C PRO A 145 15.98 -6.57 2.61
N PHE A 146 15.78 -6.02 1.42
CA PHE A 146 15.04 -6.70 0.34
C PHE A 146 15.67 -8.04 -0.05
N GLU A 147 17.01 -8.09 -0.11
CA GLU A 147 17.80 -9.26 -0.51
C GLU A 147 17.59 -10.45 0.43
N ASN A 148 17.29 -10.20 1.70
CA ASN A 148 17.09 -11.24 2.72
C ASN A 148 15.63 -11.76 2.76
N ARG A 149 14.73 -11.17 1.97
CA ARG A 149 13.30 -11.47 1.97
C ARG A 149 12.95 -12.52 0.93
N THR A 150 13.53 -13.72 1.08
CA THR A 150 13.21 -14.90 0.26
C THR A 150 11.85 -15.51 0.65
N SER A 151 11.21 -16.24 -0.27
CA SER A 151 9.91 -16.90 -0.01
C SER A 151 9.96 -17.83 1.21
N GLU A 152 11.10 -18.49 1.45
CA GLU A 152 11.31 -19.36 2.61
C GLU A 152 11.41 -18.56 3.91
N ASN A 153 12.22 -17.49 3.92
CA ASN A 153 12.43 -16.67 5.12
C ASN A 153 11.17 -15.93 5.57
N LEU A 154 10.30 -15.58 4.62
CA LEU A 154 9.05 -14.86 4.89
C LEU A 154 7.89 -15.79 5.29
N TYR A 155 8.05 -17.11 5.18
CA TYR A 155 7.00 -18.05 5.55
C TYR A 155 7.20 -18.56 6.98
N ASN A 156 6.71 -17.80 7.96
CA ASN A 156 6.71 -18.24 9.36
C ASN A 156 5.27 -18.39 9.86
N ARG A 157 4.74 -19.61 9.84
CA ARG A 157 3.36 -19.90 10.27
C ARG A 157 3.25 -19.97 11.79
N TYR A 158 2.41 -19.12 12.35
CA TYR A 158 2.13 -18.97 13.78
C TYR A 158 0.63 -19.12 14.02
N THR A 159 0.24 -19.35 15.27
CA THR A 159 -1.08 -18.95 15.75
C THR A 159 -0.95 -17.56 16.40
N ILE A 160 -2.03 -16.79 16.52
CA ILE A 160 -2.01 -15.51 17.24
C ILE A 160 -1.48 -15.71 18.69
N SER A 161 -1.90 -16.77 19.38
CA SER A 161 -1.40 -17.12 20.72
C SER A 161 0.10 -17.44 20.77
N ARG A 162 0.66 -18.04 19.70
CA ARG A 162 2.12 -18.25 19.58
C ARG A 162 2.83 -16.92 19.33
N LEU A 163 2.26 -16.05 18.49
CA LEU A 163 2.81 -14.72 18.23
C LEU A 163 2.84 -13.89 19.50
N GLN A 164 1.74 -13.87 20.27
CA GLN A 164 1.63 -13.21 21.57
C GLN A 164 2.72 -13.67 22.54
N ARG A 165 2.99 -14.98 22.64
CA ARG A 165 4.08 -15.49 23.48
C ARG A 165 5.47 -15.07 22.99
N SER A 166 5.65 -14.91 21.68
CA SER A 166 6.94 -14.54 21.09
C SER A 166 7.26 -13.05 21.17
N VAL A 167 6.22 -12.21 21.16
CA VAL A 167 6.28 -10.74 21.23
C VAL A 167 5.13 -10.27 22.15
N PRO A 168 5.31 -10.37 23.48
CA PRO A 168 4.23 -10.13 24.44
C PRO A 168 3.89 -8.66 24.68
N GLN A 169 4.72 -7.73 24.20
CA GLN A 169 4.58 -6.29 24.43
C GLN A 169 3.40 -5.65 23.69
N PHE A 170 2.73 -6.38 22.81
CA PHE A 170 1.66 -5.89 21.96
C PHE A 170 0.51 -6.87 21.96
N ASP A 171 -0.72 -6.37 22.08
CA ASP A 171 -1.92 -7.20 22.03
C ASP A 171 -2.27 -7.52 20.57
N TRP A 172 -1.70 -8.60 20.05
CA TRP A 172 -1.87 -9.01 18.66
C TRP A 172 -3.31 -9.41 18.34
N LEU A 173 -4.01 -10.03 19.30
CA LEU A 173 -5.39 -10.45 19.11
C LEU A 173 -6.27 -9.21 18.94
N SER A 174 -6.20 -8.26 19.86
CA SER A 174 -6.99 -7.03 19.79
C SER A 174 -6.67 -6.21 18.53
N PHE A 175 -5.40 -6.13 18.13
CA PHE A 175 -5.00 -5.43 16.90
C PHE A 175 -5.60 -6.08 15.64
N ILE A 176 -5.48 -7.41 15.52
CA ILE A 176 -5.99 -8.14 14.36
C ILE A 176 -7.51 -8.07 14.32
N THR A 177 -8.19 -8.33 15.43
CA THR A 177 -9.65 -8.25 15.55
C THR A 177 -10.15 -6.85 15.18
N SER A 178 -9.52 -5.78 15.69
CA SER A 178 -9.89 -4.40 15.34
C SER A 178 -9.81 -4.09 13.85
N ILE A 179 -8.92 -4.75 13.11
CA ILE A 179 -8.82 -4.60 11.66
C ILE A 179 -9.89 -5.45 10.97
N ILE A 180 -10.01 -6.72 11.32
CA ILE A 180 -10.96 -7.65 10.69
C ILE A 180 -12.42 -7.20 10.87
N ASP A 181 -12.78 -6.74 12.07
CA ASP A 181 -14.13 -6.29 12.39
C ASP A 181 -14.53 -5.03 11.60
N SER A 182 -13.55 -4.27 11.08
CA SER A 182 -13.83 -3.04 10.32
C SER A 182 -14.52 -3.27 8.98
N ALA A 183 -14.46 -4.50 8.44
CA ALA A 183 -15.11 -4.86 7.20
C ALA A 183 -16.61 -5.17 7.35
N ASP A 184 -17.10 -5.44 8.57
CA ASP A 184 -18.50 -5.79 8.86
C ASP A 184 -19.03 -7.01 8.07
N GLU A 185 -18.16 -7.99 7.83
CA GLU A 185 -18.50 -9.22 7.09
C GLU A 185 -18.91 -10.39 8.02
N GLY A 186 -19.18 -10.11 9.30
CA GLY A 186 -19.45 -11.16 10.31
C GLY A 186 -18.27 -12.11 10.54
N LEU A 187 -17.06 -11.69 10.15
CA LEU A 187 -15.83 -12.43 10.35
C LEU A 187 -15.45 -12.41 11.84
N SER A 188 -14.93 -13.53 12.33
CA SER A 188 -14.36 -13.61 13.67
C SER A 188 -13.00 -14.29 13.66
N VAL A 189 -12.13 -13.77 14.52
CA VAL A 189 -10.76 -14.24 14.72
C VAL A 189 -10.57 -14.56 16.21
N SER A 190 -9.94 -15.69 16.49
CA SER A 190 -9.63 -16.14 17.84
C SER A 190 -8.12 -16.27 18.04
N SER A 191 -7.69 -16.50 19.28
CA SER A 191 -6.27 -16.69 19.60
C SER A 191 -5.62 -17.91 18.92
N SER A 192 -6.41 -18.86 18.41
CA SER A 192 -5.93 -20.01 17.64
C SER A 192 -5.78 -19.74 16.14
N GLU A 193 -6.17 -18.56 15.66
CA GLU A 193 -6.12 -18.20 14.24
C GLU A 193 -4.71 -18.37 13.65
N PRO A 194 -4.56 -19.09 12.52
CA PRO A 194 -3.29 -19.20 11.83
C PRO A 194 -2.95 -17.89 11.11
N VAL A 195 -1.71 -17.43 11.28
CA VAL A 195 -1.16 -16.24 10.62
C VAL A 195 0.22 -16.52 10.06
N ILE A 196 0.60 -15.83 8.99
CA ILE A 196 1.97 -15.83 8.48
C ILE A 196 2.68 -14.57 8.98
N VAL A 197 3.70 -14.75 9.81
CA VAL A 197 4.56 -13.68 10.29
C VAL A 197 5.75 -13.59 9.35
N ARG A 198 5.75 -12.60 8.46
CA ARG A 198 6.78 -12.46 7.42
C ARG A 198 8.13 -12.03 7.98
N THR A 199 8.11 -11.21 9.04
CA THR A 199 9.34 -10.66 9.65
C THR A 199 9.31 -10.76 11.17
N PRO A 200 9.42 -11.96 11.76
CA PRO A 200 9.30 -12.16 13.21
C PRO A 200 10.43 -11.46 14.00
N THR A 201 11.65 -11.43 13.47
CA THR A 201 12.80 -10.76 14.09
C THR A 201 12.64 -9.24 14.11
N TYR A 202 12.05 -8.66 13.06
CA TYR A 202 11.70 -7.25 13.01
C TYR A 202 10.73 -6.90 14.15
N PHE A 203 9.66 -7.66 14.36
CA PHE A 203 8.68 -7.35 15.42
C PHE A 203 9.30 -7.37 16.82
N LYS A 204 10.17 -8.36 17.12
CA LYS A 204 10.91 -8.38 18.39
C LYS A 204 11.75 -7.12 18.60
N GLN A 205 12.45 -6.66 17.56
CA GLN A 205 13.28 -5.46 17.61
C GLN A 205 12.45 -4.17 17.64
N LEU A 206 11.33 -4.14 16.93
CA LEU A 206 10.39 -3.01 16.90
C LEU A 206 9.88 -2.71 18.30
N PHE A 207 9.36 -3.70 19.03
CA PHE A 207 8.84 -3.46 20.37
C PHE A 207 9.94 -3.16 21.39
N LYS A 208 11.16 -3.68 21.21
CA LYS A 208 12.31 -3.22 21.98
C LYS A 208 12.59 -1.74 21.73
N LEU A 209 12.60 -1.32 20.46
CA LEU A 209 12.85 0.08 20.08
C LEU A 209 11.76 1.00 20.63
N LEU A 210 10.48 0.62 20.49
CA LEU A 210 9.33 1.36 21.01
C LEU A 210 9.43 1.54 22.53
N ASN A 211 9.75 0.48 23.29
CA ASN A 211 9.91 0.56 24.75
C ASN A 211 11.06 1.47 25.21
N THR A 212 12.04 1.72 24.34
CA THR A 212 13.19 2.60 24.64
C THR A 212 13.07 3.99 24.03
N THR A 213 11.96 4.28 23.35
CA THR A 213 11.71 5.58 22.72
C THR A 213 10.60 6.29 23.47
N GLU A 214 10.73 7.61 23.64
CA GLU A 214 9.68 8.41 24.25
C GLU A 214 8.35 8.25 23.47
N PRO A 215 7.22 7.96 24.14
CA PRO A 215 5.93 7.77 23.48
C PRO A 215 5.50 8.95 22.62
N ARG A 216 5.85 10.19 23.04
CA ARG A 216 5.61 11.40 22.26
C ARG A 216 6.30 11.38 20.90
N THR A 217 7.56 10.94 20.86
CA THR A 217 8.33 10.78 19.61
C THR A 217 7.73 9.72 18.70
N VAL A 218 7.28 8.60 19.27
CA VAL A 218 6.58 7.56 18.52
C VAL A 218 5.27 8.10 17.94
N SER A 219 4.47 8.81 18.74
CA SER A 219 3.23 9.45 18.29
C SER A 219 3.49 10.45 17.16
N ASN A 220 4.47 11.35 17.32
CA ASN A 220 4.86 12.30 16.28
C ASN A 220 5.20 11.60 14.96
N TYR A 221 5.98 10.51 15.00
CA TYR A 221 6.29 9.72 13.81
C TYR A 221 5.04 9.08 13.20
N VAL A 222 4.21 8.41 14.01
CA VAL A 222 3.02 7.69 13.54
C VAL A 222 2.01 8.63 12.89
N ILE A 223 1.76 9.78 13.50
CA ILE A 223 0.85 10.79 12.95
C ILE A 223 1.46 11.49 11.74
N TRP A 224 2.76 11.75 11.72
CA TRP A 224 3.47 12.25 10.55
C TRP A 224 3.28 11.34 9.32
N ARG A 225 3.35 10.01 9.47
CA ARG A 225 3.04 9.05 8.38
C ARG A 225 1.65 9.29 7.78
N THR A 226 0.68 9.62 8.62
CA THR A 226 -0.70 9.90 8.20
C THR A 226 -0.80 11.25 7.51
N VAL A 227 -0.25 12.30 8.12
CA VAL A 227 -0.19 13.67 7.57
C VAL A 227 0.47 13.67 6.20
N PHE A 228 1.66 13.06 6.06
CA PHE A 228 2.38 13.00 4.80
C PHE A 228 1.53 12.38 3.69
N SER A 229 0.82 11.29 4.00
CA SER A 229 -0.04 10.64 3.01
C SER A 229 -1.13 11.56 2.46
N ARG A 230 -1.55 12.57 3.25
CA ARG A 230 -2.63 13.51 2.91
C ARG A 230 -2.15 14.82 2.30
N ILE A 231 -0.85 15.14 2.32
CA ILE A 231 -0.29 16.39 1.76
C ILE A 231 -0.77 16.61 0.32
N THR A 232 -0.82 15.54 -0.48
CA THR A 232 -1.24 15.62 -1.89
C THR A 232 -2.72 15.93 -2.08
N SER A 233 -3.52 15.94 -1.00
CA SER A 233 -4.95 16.21 -1.01
C SER A 233 -5.32 17.61 -0.48
N LEU A 234 -4.32 18.43 -0.14
CA LEU A 234 -4.47 19.78 0.39
C LEU A 234 -4.26 20.83 -0.72
N SER A 235 -4.32 22.10 -0.34
CA SER A 235 -4.03 23.25 -1.21
C SER A 235 -2.62 23.25 -1.79
N ARG A 236 -2.45 24.10 -2.80
CA ARG A 236 -1.24 24.21 -3.61
C ARG A 236 0.01 24.52 -2.80
N ARG A 237 -0.09 25.29 -1.71
CA ARG A 237 1.07 25.61 -0.86
C ARG A 237 1.72 24.34 -0.28
N PHE A 238 0.93 23.34 0.11
CA PHE A 238 1.42 22.05 0.60
C PHE A 238 2.02 21.21 -0.53
N LEU A 239 1.41 21.24 -1.72
CA LEU A 239 1.92 20.57 -2.92
C LEU A 239 3.28 21.12 -3.33
N TYR A 240 3.50 22.43 -3.26
CA TYR A 240 4.79 23.03 -3.58
C TYR A 240 5.89 22.64 -2.59
N ARG A 241 5.59 22.58 -1.28
CA ARG A 241 6.57 22.06 -0.31
C ARG A 241 6.90 20.60 -0.57
N TYR A 242 5.89 19.79 -0.92
CA TYR A 242 6.14 18.41 -1.34
C TYR A 242 6.99 18.34 -2.62
N LEU A 243 6.76 19.22 -3.60
CA LEU A 243 7.55 19.29 -4.82
C LEU A 243 9.02 19.61 -4.53
N ASP A 244 9.31 20.51 -3.59
CA ASP A 244 10.69 20.82 -3.21
C ASP A 244 11.42 19.58 -2.66
N PHE A 245 10.72 18.77 -1.85
CA PHE A 245 11.23 17.47 -1.40
C PHE A 245 11.38 16.47 -2.56
N ALA A 246 10.39 16.36 -3.43
CA ALA A 246 10.40 15.45 -4.58
C ALA A 246 11.51 15.81 -5.58
N ARG A 247 11.83 17.09 -5.75
CA ARG A 247 12.94 17.57 -6.60
C ARG A 247 14.27 17.02 -6.12
N VAL A 248 14.48 16.98 -4.81
CA VAL A 248 15.70 16.46 -4.21
C VAL A 248 15.77 14.93 -4.30
N THR A 249 14.67 14.23 -4.04
CA THR A 249 14.67 12.76 -3.89
C THR A 249 14.44 11.98 -5.18
N THR A 250 13.70 12.55 -6.13
CA THR A 250 13.28 11.89 -7.38
C THR A 250 13.63 12.68 -8.63
N GLY A 251 14.17 13.90 -8.49
CA GLY A 251 14.44 14.79 -9.62
C GLY A 251 13.19 15.45 -10.21
N THR A 252 12.03 15.30 -9.57
CA THR A 252 10.76 15.86 -10.08
C THR A 252 10.82 17.40 -10.11
N THR A 253 10.67 18.00 -11.29
CA THR A 253 10.84 19.45 -11.47
C THR A 253 9.53 20.24 -11.41
N SER A 254 8.39 19.60 -11.68
CA SER A 254 7.07 20.23 -11.73
C SER A 254 5.98 19.35 -11.14
N LEU A 255 4.86 19.96 -10.73
CA LEU A 255 3.67 19.22 -10.31
C LEU A 255 3.00 18.60 -11.53
N THR A 256 2.59 17.33 -11.40
CA THR A 256 1.70 16.69 -12.37
C THR A 256 0.43 17.54 -12.56
N PRO A 257 -0.02 17.79 -13.80
CA PRO A 257 -1.27 18.50 -14.05
C PRO A 257 -2.42 17.91 -13.24
N ARG A 258 -3.31 18.77 -12.74
CA ARG A 258 -4.36 18.34 -11.82
C ARG A 258 -5.28 17.27 -12.42
N TRP A 259 -5.68 17.45 -13.68
CA TRP A 259 -6.53 16.48 -14.39
C TRP A 259 -5.87 15.09 -14.43
N ASP A 260 -4.56 15.05 -14.71
CA ASP A 260 -3.78 13.82 -14.83
C ASP A 260 -3.65 13.14 -13.46
N LYS A 261 -3.39 13.92 -12.41
CA LYS A 261 -3.40 13.41 -11.03
C LYS A 261 -4.77 12.84 -10.62
N CYS A 262 -5.87 13.48 -11.02
CA CYS A 262 -7.22 13.01 -10.74
C CYS A 262 -7.54 11.71 -11.50
N VAL A 263 -7.15 11.63 -12.77
CA VAL A 263 -7.29 10.42 -13.58
C VAL A 263 -6.50 9.29 -12.95
N ASN A 264 -5.21 9.49 -12.68
CA ASN A 264 -4.37 8.51 -11.98
C ASN A 264 -4.97 8.06 -10.64
N TYR A 265 -5.53 8.99 -9.85
CA TYR A 265 -6.15 8.63 -8.59
C TYR A 265 -7.36 7.72 -8.79
N ILE A 266 -8.25 8.04 -9.73
CA ILE A 266 -9.44 7.23 -10.01
C ILE A 266 -9.03 5.88 -10.61
N GLU A 267 -8.06 5.84 -11.52
CA GLU A 267 -7.53 4.60 -12.10
C GLU A 267 -6.96 3.64 -11.06
N ASN A 268 -6.22 4.16 -10.06
CA ASN A 268 -5.65 3.34 -9.00
C ASN A 268 -6.65 2.90 -7.92
N THR A 269 -7.83 3.53 -7.87
CA THR A 269 -8.81 3.31 -6.79
C THR A 269 -10.07 2.59 -7.25
N LEU A 270 -10.52 2.85 -8.49
CA LEU A 270 -11.70 2.27 -9.13
C LEU A 270 -11.30 1.49 -10.38
N VAL A 271 -10.28 0.63 -10.26
CA VAL A 271 -9.60 -0.08 -11.36
C VAL A 271 -10.58 -0.77 -12.32
N TYR A 272 -11.63 -1.39 -11.82
CA TYR A 272 -12.60 -2.11 -12.66
C TYR A 272 -13.55 -1.17 -13.42
N ALA A 273 -14.00 -0.09 -12.77
CA ALA A 273 -14.86 0.89 -13.41
C ALA A 273 -14.10 1.68 -14.50
N THR A 274 -12.87 2.11 -14.22
CA THR A 274 -12.02 2.76 -15.23
C THR A 274 -11.60 1.80 -16.32
N GLY A 275 -11.30 0.54 -15.97
CA GLY A 275 -11.02 -0.52 -16.91
C GLY A 275 -12.16 -0.69 -17.91
N ARG A 276 -13.41 -0.78 -17.45
CA ARG A 276 -14.59 -0.87 -18.33
C ARG A 276 -14.68 0.30 -19.32
N LEU A 277 -14.53 1.54 -18.85
CA LEU A 277 -14.53 2.72 -19.71
C LEU A 277 -13.42 2.68 -20.78
N PHE A 278 -12.22 2.23 -20.39
CA PHE A 278 -11.08 2.08 -21.30
C PHE A 278 -11.37 1.03 -22.37
N ILE A 279 -11.90 -0.13 -21.99
CA ILE A 279 -12.23 -1.22 -22.92
C ILE A 279 -13.25 -0.75 -23.95
N ASP A 280 -14.32 -0.07 -23.52
CA ASP A 280 -15.39 0.38 -24.41
C ASP A 280 -14.91 1.36 -25.49
N THR A 281 -13.85 2.11 -25.20
CA THR A 281 -13.40 3.20 -26.07
C THR A 281 -12.16 2.83 -26.90
N HIS A 282 -11.23 2.06 -26.31
CA HIS A 282 -9.88 1.92 -26.84
C HIS A 282 -9.44 0.48 -27.13
N PHE A 283 -10.15 -0.53 -26.64
CA PHE A 283 -9.75 -1.91 -26.81
C PHE A 283 -10.57 -2.62 -27.89
N GLN A 284 -9.88 -3.39 -28.73
CA GLN A 284 -10.49 -4.21 -29.77
C GLN A 284 -10.22 -5.68 -29.43
N GLU A 285 -11.27 -6.51 -29.51
CA GLU A 285 -11.22 -7.89 -29.03
C GLU A 285 -10.28 -8.79 -29.86
N ASP A 286 -10.03 -8.43 -31.12
CA ASP A 286 -9.04 -9.11 -31.97
C ASP A 286 -7.64 -9.09 -31.35
N LYS A 287 -7.25 -8.00 -30.71
CA LYS A 287 -5.94 -7.88 -30.03
C LYS A 287 -5.80 -8.86 -28.87
N LYS A 288 -6.90 -9.18 -28.19
CA LYS A 288 -6.92 -10.20 -27.13
C LYS A 288 -6.56 -11.56 -27.70
N HIS A 289 -7.26 -11.99 -28.76
CA HIS A 289 -7.01 -13.26 -29.41
C HIS A 289 -5.59 -13.37 -29.98
N MET A 290 -5.07 -12.30 -30.57
CA MET A 290 -3.71 -12.29 -31.09
C MET A 290 -2.66 -12.39 -29.98
N MET A 291 -2.88 -11.75 -28.83
CA MET A 291 -1.98 -11.87 -27.69
C MET A 291 -2.08 -13.25 -27.04
N GLU A 292 -3.27 -13.84 -26.95
CA GLU A 292 -3.45 -15.24 -26.52
C GLU A 292 -2.64 -16.20 -27.40
N GLU A 293 -2.72 -16.05 -28.73
CA GLU A 293 -1.93 -16.84 -29.69
C GLU A 293 -0.42 -16.65 -29.49
N LEU A 294 0.04 -15.41 -29.30
CA LEU A 294 1.45 -15.10 -29.03
C LEU A 294 1.93 -15.80 -27.76
N ILE A 295 1.14 -15.77 -26.69
CA ILE A 295 1.49 -16.39 -25.41
C ILE A 295 1.58 -17.91 -25.55
N GLU A 296 0.68 -18.54 -26.30
CA GLU A 296 0.78 -19.97 -26.62
C GLU A 296 2.06 -20.28 -27.40
N GLY A 297 2.43 -19.44 -28.39
CA GLY A 297 3.68 -19.57 -29.12
C GLY A 297 4.92 -19.46 -28.23
N VAL A 298 4.95 -18.49 -27.32
CA VAL A 298 6.03 -18.33 -26.33
C VAL A 298 6.09 -19.52 -25.37
N ARG A 299 4.94 -20.01 -24.90
CA ARG A 299 4.87 -21.20 -24.04
C ARG A 299 5.44 -22.42 -24.76
N TRP A 300 5.06 -22.63 -26.01
CA TRP A 300 5.58 -23.71 -26.84
C TRP A 300 7.09 -23.61 -27.01
N ALA A 301 7.61 -22.43 -27.36
CA ALA A 301 9.05 -22.21 -27.54
C ALA A 301 9.83 -22.45 -26.23
N PHE A 302 9.30 -22.01 -25.09
CA PHE A 302 9.89 -22.24 -23.79
C PHE A 302 9.95 -23.73 -23.43
N ILE A 303 8.86 -24.47 -23.66
CA ILE A 303 8.84 -25.93 -23.44
C ILE A 303 9.82 -26.62 -24.38
N ASN A 304 9.87 -26.22 -25.66
CA ASN A 304 10.79 -26.79 -26.63
C ASN A 304 12.26 -26.59 -26.21
N MET A 305 12.61 -25.39 -25.74
CA MET A 305 13.93 -25.08 -25.19
C MET A 305 14.25 -25.95 -23.96
N LEU A 306 13.28 -26.12 -23.03
CA LEU A 306 13.44 -27.00 -21.87
C LEU A 306 13.68 -28.46 -22.26
N GLU A 307 13.05 -28.94 -23.34
CA GLU A 307 13.19 -30.32 -23.79
C GLU A 307 14.47 -30.57 -24.59
N ARG A 308 14.88 -29.63 -25.43
CA ARG A 308 15.91 -29.85 -26.47
C ARG A 308 17.25 -29.20 -26.19
N GLU A 309 17.25 -28.05 -25.54
CA GLU A 309 18.43 -27.20 -25.42
C GLU A 309 18.95 -27.11 -23.98
N ASN A 310 18.11 -27.42 -22.99
CA ASN A 310 18.48 -27.32 -21.59
C ASN A 310 19.34 -28.51 -21.13
N ASP A 311 20.65 -28.30 -20.99
CA ASP A 311 21.62 -29.33 -20.58
C ASP A 311 21.89 -29.32 -19.06
N TRP A 312 21.54 -28.25 -18.36
CA TRP A 312 21.89 -28.06 -16.95
C TRP A 312 20.83 -28.56 -15.95
N MET A 313 19.55 -28.71 -16.33
CA MET A 313 18.52 -29.25 -15.44
C MET A 313 18.47 -30.79 -15.48
N ASP A 314 18.32 -31.42 -14.32
CA ASP A 314 18.01 -32.85 -14.28
C ASP A 314 16.59 -33.17 -14.82
N GLU A 315 16.36 -34.43 -15.19
CA GLU A 315 15.09 -34.87 -15.77
C GLU A 315 13.88 -34.65 -14.82
N PRO A 316 13.97 -34.95 -13.50
CA PRO A 316 12.86 -34.69 -12.57
C PRO A 316 12.50 -33.19 -12.47
N THR A 317 13.48 -32.29 -12.44
CA THR A 317 13.25 -30.85 -12.36
C THR A 317 12.65 -30.31 -13.64
N ARG A 318 13.19 -30.76 -14.80
CA ARG A 318 12.68 -30.40 -16.13
C ARG A 318 11.22 -30.79 -16.29
N LYS A 319 10.84 -32.01 -15.89
CA LYS A 319 9.43 -32.45 -15.93
C LYS A 319 8.51 -31.53 -15.13
N LYS A 320 8.91 -31.17 -13.90
CA LYS A 320 8.14 -30.20 -13.07
C LYS A 320 8.08 -28.80 -13.70
N ALA A 321 9.15 -28.35 -14.35
CA ALA A 321 9.17 -27.06 -15.04
C ALA A 321 8.19 -27.05 -16.23
N ILE A 322 8.11 -28.14 -16.99
CA ILE A 322 7.14 -28.32 -18.09
C ILE A 322 5.71 -28.38 -17.55
N GLU A 323 5.44 -29.16 -16.50
CA GLU A 323 4.15 -29.20 -15.82
C GLU A 323 3.73 -27.80 -15.33
N LYS A 324 4.68 -27.03 -14.79
CA LYS A 324 4.44 -25.63 -14.42
C LYS A 324 4.11 -24.77 -15.64
N ALA A 325 4.89 -24.86 -16.73
CA ALA A 325 4.67 -24.08 -17.95
C ALA A 325 3.26 -24.32 -18.53
N HIS A 326 2.76 -25.56 -18.52
CA HIS A 326 1.39 -25.88 -18.95
C HIS A 326 0.29 -25.34 -18.02
N SER A 327 0.59 -25.16 -16.73
CA SER A 327 -0.37 -24.67 -15.74
C SER A 327 -0.39 -23.15 -15.59
N VAL A 328 0.53 -22.42 -16.23
CA VAL A 328 0.51 -20.96 -16.25
C VAL A 328 -0.67 -20.48 -17.10
N LEU A 329 -1.69 -19.98 -16.42
CA LEU A 329 -2.81 -19.27 -17.04
C LEU A 329 -2.37 -17.84 -17.36
N ALA A 330 -2.43 -17.46 -18.62
CA ALA A 330 -2.19 -16.08 -19.00
C ALA A 330 -3.49 -15.29 -18.95
N LYS A 331 -3.39 -14.02 -18.55
CA LYS A 331 -4.53 -13.11 -18.52
C LYS A 331 -4.31 -12.00 -19.52
N VAL A 332 -5.25 -11.82 -20.43
CA VAL A 332 -5.09 -10.91 -21.57
C VAL A 332 -6.23 -9.91 -21.61
N GLY A 333 -5.88 -8.62 -21.74
CA GLY A 333 -6.83 -7.53 -21.84
C GLY A 333 -7.43 -7.17 -20.48
N TYR A 334 -8.54 -7.81 -20.15
CA TYR A 334 -9.39 -7.47 -19.02
C TYR A 334 -10.14 -8.71 -18.50
N PRO A 335 -10.56 -8.73 -17.23
CA PRO A 335 -11.34 -9.84 -16.71
C PRO A 335 -12.81 -9.74 -17.15
N GLN A 336 -13.41 -10.83 -17.61
CA GLN A 336 -14.71 -10.79 -18.30
C GLN A 336 -15.86 -10.17 -17.48
N PHE A 337 -15.80 -10.26 -16.15
CA PHE A 337 -16.86 -9.77 -15.28
C PHE A 337 -17.05 -8.24 -15.33
N ILE A 338 -16.04 -7.46 -15.76
CA ILE A 338 -16.16 -5.99 -15.83
C ILE A 338 -17.08 -5.54 -16.98
N LEU A 339 -17.41 -6.44 -17.91
CA LEU A 339 -18.42 -6.14 -18.94
C LEU A 339 -19.85 -6.21 -18.39
N ASN A 340 -20.03 -6.71 -17.16
CA ASN A 340 -21.32 -6.76 -16.51
C ASN A 340 -21.51 -5.53 -15.61
N ASP A 341 -22.31 -4.58 -16.10
CA ASP A 341 -22.61 -3.33 -15.40
C ASP A 341 -23.22 -3.57 -14.00
N THR A 342 -23.96 -4.66 -13.80
CA THR A 342 -24.52 -5.01 -12.47
C THR A 342 -23.41 -5.29 -11.47
N TYR A 343 -22.34 -5.99 -11.90
CA TYR A 343 -21.21 -6.29 -11.02
C TYR A 343 -20.47 -5.01 -10.63
N ILE A 344 -20.17 -4.14 -11.61
CA ILE A 344 -19.47 -2.87 -11.34
C ILE A 344 -20.28 -2.01 -10.39
N ASN A 345 -21.58 -1.86 -10.62
CA ASN A 345 -22.45 -1.05 -9.77
C ASN A 345 -22.49 -1.59 -8.34
N GLU A 346 -22.53 -2.91 -8.16
CA GLU A 346 -22.50 -3.53 -6.83
C GLU A 346 -21.14 -3.39 -6.13
N ASP A 347 -20.02 -3.43 -6.86
CA ASP A 347 -18.67 -3.26 -6.33
C ASP A 347 -18.47 -1.85 -5.75
N ILE A 348 -18.96 -0.83 -6.44
CA ILE A 348 -18.79 0.58 -6.03
C ILE A 348 -19.99 1.16 -5.27
N LYS A 349 -21.04 0.38 -4.98
CA LYS A 349 -22.29 0.88 -4.37
C LYS A 349 -22.12 1.61 -3.04
N GLN A 350 -21.07 1.28 -2.30
CA GLN A 350 -20.78 1.89 -1.00
C GLN A 350 -20.14 3.28 -1.13
N LEU A 351 -19.73 3.65 -2.34
CA LEU A 351 -19.08 4.92 -2.63
C LEU A 351 -20.12 5.95 -3.05
N VAL A 352 -20.24 7.01 -2.25
CA VAL A 352 -21.11 8.16 -2.50
C VAL A 352 -20.23 9.40 -2.49
N PHE A 353 -19.90 9.88 -3.67
CA PHE A 353 -19.02 11.04 -3.84
C PHE A 353 -19.79 12.35 -3.87
N SER A 354 -19.19 13.40 -3.31
CA SER A 354 -19.69 14.77 -3.34
C SER A 354 -18.80 15.66 -4.22
N GLU A 355 -19.40 16.56 -5.00
CA GLU A 355 -18.65 17.57 -5.77
C GLU A 355 -17.99 18.64 -4.91
N ASP A 356 -18.45 18.78 -3.67
CA ASP A 356 -18.00 19.84 -2.76
C ASP A 356 -16.97 19.36 -1.73
N ASP A 357 -16.78 18.04 -1.59
CA ASP A 357 -15.92 17.45 -0.55
C ASP A 357 -14.87 16.50 -1.13
N TYR A 358 -13.88 17.08 -1.81
CA TYR A 358 -12.74 16.33 -2.35
C TYR A 358 -12.00 15.53 -1.27
N PHE A 359 -11.74 16.12 -0.10
CA PHE A 359 -10.99 15.44 0.96
C PHE A 359 -11.81 14.28 1.56
N GLY A 360 -13.11 14.47 1.77
CA GLY A 360 -14.02 13.42 2.19
C GLY A 360 -14.13 12.29 1.18
N ASN A 361 -14.19 12.60 -0.12
CA ASN A 361 -14.16 11.59 -1.18
C ASN A 361 -12.87 10.75 -1.11
N VAL A 362 -11.70 11.40 -0.97
CA VAL A 362 -10.42 10.70 -0.80
C VAL A 362 -10.46 9.77 0.41
N MET A 363 -10.96 10.27 1.55
CA MET A 363 -11.04 9.49 2.79
C MET A 363 -12.01 8.31 2.70
N GLN A 364 -13.13 8.48 2.01
CA GLN A 364 -14.11 7.43 1.77
C GLN A 364 -13.52 6.33 0.87
N THR A 365 -12.86 6.71 -0.23
CA THR A 365 -12.17 5.77 -1.11
C THR A 365 -11.07 4.99 -0.37
N LEU A 366 -10.30 5.64 0.50
CA LEU A 366 -9.27 4.96 1.29
C LEU A 366 -9.86 3.96 2.28
N ARG A 367 -11.02 4.26 2.90
CA ARG A 367 -11.76 3.30 3.75
C ARG A 367 -12.25 2.11 2.94
N PHE A 368 -12.76 2.34 1.74
CA PHE A 368 -13.21 1.28 0.85
C PHE A 368 -12.06 0.34 0.48
N ILE A 369 -10.92 0.90 0.05
CA ILE A 369 -9.71 0.13 -0.28
C ILE A 369 -9.15 -0.60 0.94
N ALA A 370 -9.21 0.00 2.12
CA ALA A 370 -8.75 -0.64 3.35
C ALA A 370 -9.53 -1.93 3.67
N LYS A 371 -10.78 -2.06 3.23
CA LYS A 371 -11.60 -3.25 3.50
C LYS A 371 -11.46 -4.33 2.42
N SER A 372 -10.92 -3.99 1.24
CA SER A 372 -10.99 -4.85 0.05
C SER A 372 -10.17 -6.13 0.14
N ASP A 373 -9.11 -6.18 0.96
CA ASP A 373 -8.39 -7.42 1.25
C ASP A 373 -9.10 -8.25 2.32
N ILE A 374 -9.77 -7.60 3.28
CA ILE A 374 -10.41 -8.24 4.43
C ILE A 374 -11.54 -9.18 4.01
N ILE A 375 -12.35 -8.76 3.04
CA ILE A 375 -13.48 -9.54 2.51
C ILE A 375 -13.05 -10.92 1.98
N TRP A 376 -11.78 -11.12 1.62
CA TRP A 376 -11.27 -12.39 1.12
C TRP A 376 -10.98 -13.40 2.22
N LEU A 377 -10.90 -12.98 3.49
CA LEU A 377 -10.72 -13.90 4.59
C LEU A 377 -11.90 -14.88 4.65
N ARG A 378 -11.61 -16.18 4.78
CA ARG A 378 -12.57 -17.30 4.72
C ARG A 378 -13.17 -17.60 3.35
N ARG A 379 -12.89 -16.81 2.31
CA ARG A 379 -13.25 -17.14 0.93
C ARG A 379 -12.18 -18.06 0.32
N GLY A 380 -12.58 -18.90 -0.64
CA GLY A 380 -11.63 -19.64 -1.46
C GLY A 380 -10.95 -18.69 -2.44
N VAL A 381 -9.69 -18.93 -2.77
CA VAL A 381 -9.00 -18.19 -3.84
C VAL A 381 -9.62 -18.62 -5.17
N PRO A 382 -10.37 -17.74 -5.87
CA PRO A 382 -10.97 -18.09 -7.14
C PRO A 382 -9.84 -18.39 -8.13
N ARG A 383 -9.85 -19.58 -8.73
CA ARG A 383 -8.90 -19.95 -9.80
C ARG A 383 -9.26 -19.35 -11.17
N THR A 384 -10.35 -18.58 -11.23
CA THR A 384 -10.86 -17.90 -12.43
C THR A 384 -10.36 -16.46 -12.53
N GLU A 385 -10.65 -15.79 -13.65
CA GLU A 385 -10.16 -14.46 -14.03
C GLU A 385 -10.31 -13.36 -12.95
N GLN A 386 -11.24 -13.52 -12.00
CA GLN A 386 -11.83 -12.47 -11.17
C GLN A 386 -10.87 -11.63 -10.31
N ASN A 387 -9.77 -12.17 -9.77
CA ASN A 387 -8.97 -11.42 -8.77
C ASN A 387 -7.48 -11.20 -9.07
N VAL A 388 -6.87 -11.93 -10.00
CA VAL A 388 -5.40 -11.88 -10.10
C VAL A 388 -4.84 -10.61 -10.78
N PHE A 389 -5.69 -9.66 -11.17
CA PHE A 389 -5.25 -8.30 -11.50
C PHE A 389 -4.91 -7.45 -10.25
N LEU A 390 -5.33 -7.87 -9.05
CA LEU A 390 -5.03 -7.20 -7.78
C LEU A 390 -3.82 -7.80 -7.04
N ASP A 391 -3.43 -9.05 -7.35
CA ASP A 391 -2.38 -9.78 -6.65
C ASP A 391 -1.09 -9.87 -7.48
N SER A 392 -0.13 -9.00 -7.19
CA SER A 392 1.24 -9.04 -7.77
C SER A 392 2.07 -10.26 -7.34
N ASN A 393 1.58 -11.06 -6.39
CA ASN A 393 2.19 -12.32 -5.95
C ASN A 393 1.60 -13.57 -6.62
N CYS A 394 0.53 -13.42 -7.41
CA CYS A 394 0.06 -14.52 -8.24
C CYS A 394 1.03 -14.64 -9.43
N PHE A 395 1.65 -15.80 -9.60
CA PHE A 395 2.64 -16.12 -10.64
C PHE A 395 2.03 -16.16 -12.06
N PHE A 396 0.98 -15.38 -12.32
CA PHE A 396 0.27 -15.33 -13.58
C PHE A 396 0.65 -14.03 -14.30
N PRO A 397 1.26 -14.10 -15.50
CA PRO A 397 1.50 -12.91 -16.30
C PRO A 397 0.15 -12.35 -16.77
N GLY A 398 -0.17 -11.15 -16.29
CA GLY A 398 -1.27 -10.33 -16.79
C GLY A 398 -0.75 -9.36 -17.85
N PHE A 399 -1.44 -9.31 -18.98
CA PHE A 399 -1.21 -8.36 -20.08
C PHE A 399 -2.44 -7.45 -20.17
N PRO A 400 -2.46 -6.31 -19.44
CA PRO A 400 -3.60 -5.39 -19.46
C PRO A 400 -3.86 -4.85 -20.86
N ALA A 401 -5.12 -4.52 -21.16
CA ALA A 401 -5.51 -3.94 -22.44
C ALA A 401 -4.72 -2.67 -22.81
N GLY A 402 -4.31 -1.88 -21.81
CA GLY A 402 -3.47 -0.69 -21.99
C GLY A 402 -2.05 -0.96 -22.50
N GLU A 403 -1.56 -2.20 -22.43
CA GLU A 403 -0.28 -2.60 -23.03
C GLU A 403 -0.45 -3.18 -24.45
N LEU A 404 -1.69 -3.53 -24.84
CA LEU A 404 -2.02 -4.08 -26.16
C LEU A 404 -2.21 -2.95 -27.19
N GLN A 405 -1.23 -2.05 -27.23
CA GLN A 405 -1.17 -0.92 -28.13
C GLN A 405 0.29 -0.55 -28.43
N LYS A 406 0.49 0.39 -29.35
CA LYS A 406 1.82 0.88 -29.72
C LYS A 406 2.48 1.55 -28.50
N PRO A 407 3.80 1.38 -28.31
CA PRO A 407 4.77 0.68 -29.15
C PRO A 407 5.06 -0.76 -28.69
N PHE A 408 4.12 -1.44 -28.04
CA PHE A 408 4.33 -2.81 -27.56
C PHE A 408 3.61 -3.83 -28.45
N PHE A 409 2.44 -3.47 -28.97
CA PHE A 409 1.61 -4.35 -29.77
C PHE A 409 0.96 -3.61 -30.94
N TRP A 410 1.21 -4.09 -32.16
CA TRP A 410 0.72 -3.48 -33.40
C TRP A 410 -0.44 -4.23 -34.04
N GLY A 411 -0.89 -5.35 -33.46
CA GLY A 411 -1.93 -6.18 -34.07
C GLY A 411 -1.52 -6.66 -35.47
N LEU A 412 -2.44 -6.58 -36.42
CA LEU A 412 -2.21 -7.03 -37.80
C LEU A 412 -1.33 -6.07 -38.63
N ASP A 413 -1.04 -4.87 -38.12
CA ASP A 413 -0.30 -3.83 -38.85
C ASP A 413 1.23 -4.06 -38.87
N TYR A 414 1.72 -5.12 -38.22
CA TYR A 414 3.15 -5.42 -38.14
C TYR A 414 3.43 -6.91 -38.39
N PRO A 415 4.54 -7.26 -39.07
CA PRO A 415 4.90 -8.66 -39.31
C PRO A 415 5.09 -9.42 -37.99
N ARG A 416 4.62 -10.67 -37.98
CA ARG A 416 4.80 -11.60 -36.86
C ARG A 416 6.22 -12.17 -36.82
#